data_AF-A0AAE7DZD2-F1
#
_entry.id   AF-A0AAE7DZD2-F1
#
_cell.length_a   1.000
_cell.length_b   1.000
_cell.length_c   1.000
_cell.angle_alpha   90.00
_cell.angle_beta   90.00
_cell.angle_gamma   90.00
#
_symmetry.space_group_name_H-M   'P 1'
#
loop_
_entity.id
_entity.type
_entity.pdbx_description
1 polymer ?
#
loop_
_entity_poly.entity_id
_entity_poly.type
_entity_poly.pdbx_seq_one_letter_code
_entity_poly.pdbx_strand_id
1 'polypeptide(L)'
;MYGQISSREDANKIYRESRPLLGDLLRQGHAFNSSQVQAIVNVLKELPAYGASRRNFAKLYLKDELSLRKLPTDPSHIPKGHWH
;
A
#
# COMPACT_ATOMS: atom_id res chain seq x y z
N MET A 1 -21.08 -1.12 -2.14
CA MET A 1 -20.34 -1.21 -0.87
C MET A 1 -19.01 -1.89 -1.18
N TYR A 2 -17.90 -1.15 -1.26
CA TYR A 2 -16.59 -1.76 -1.49
C TYR A 2 -16.10 -2.37 -0.19
N GLY A 3 -15.79 -3.67 -0.23
CA GLY A 3 -15.36 -4.49 0.89
C GLY A 3 -14.20 -3.86 1.62
N GLN A 4 -14.52 -3.15 2.70
CA GLN A 4 -13.53 -2.64 3.62
C GLN A 4 -12.91 -3.88 4.25
N ILE A 5 -11.64 -4.14 3.95
CA ILE A 5 -10.84 -5.16 4.63
C ILE A 5 -10.88 -4.76 6.11
N SER A 6 -11.76 -5.43 6.84
CA SER A 6 -12.24 -4.99 8.14
C SER A 6 -11.32 -5.52 9.24
N SER A 7 -10.60 -6.60 8.95
CA SER A 7 -9.58 -7.14 9.83
C SER A 7 -8.19 -6.66 9.44
N ARG A 8 -7.46 -6.19 10.46
CA ARG A 8 -6.02 -5.92 10.40
C ARG A 8 -5.22 -7.10 9.87
N GLU A 9 -5.65 -8.33 10.16
CA GLU A 9 -4.97 -9.56 9.75
C GLU A 9 -5.05 -9.76 8.24
N ASP A 10 -6.23 -9.59 7.66
CA ASP A 10 -6.42 -9.65 6.20
C ASP A 10 -5.63 -8.54 5.50
N ALA A 11 -5.65 -7.32 6.04
CA ALA A 11 -4.88 -6.21 5.50
C ALA A 11 -3.37 -6.51 5.53
N ASN A 12 -2.88 -7.10 6.62
CA ASN A 12 -1.47 -7.50 6.73
C ASN A 12 -1.11 -8.61 5.75
N LYS A 13 -2.01 -9.59 5.54
CA LYS A 13 -1.79 -10.69 4.59
C LYS A 13 -1.68 -10.15 3.16
N ILE A 14 -2.66 -9.35 2.74
CA ILE A 14 -2.69 -8.76 1.39
C ILE A 14 -1.49 -7.82 1.19
N TYR A 15 -1.10 -7.05 2.22
CA TYR A 15 0.09 -6.21 2.17
C TYR A 15 1.36 -7.02 1.88
N ARG A 16 1.55 -8.15 2.58
CA ARG A 16 2.73 -9.02 2.43
C ARG A 16 2.80 -9.67 1.05
N GLU A 17 1.66 -9.90 0.40
CA GLU A 17 1.61 -10.45 -0.97
C GLU A 17 1.80 -9.36 -2.04
N SER A 18 1.17 -8.20 -1.88
CA SER A 18 1.17 -7.13 -2.88
C SER A 18 2.45 -6.29 -2.90
N ARG A 19 3.12 -6.11 -1.76
CA ARG A 19 4.34 -5.30 -1.65
C ARG A 19 5.54 -5.88 -2.43
N PRO A 20 5.83 -7.20 -2.38
CA PRO A 20 6.85 -7.80 -3.24
C PRO A 20 6.56 -7.63 -4.73
N LEU A 21 5.30 -7.84 -5.16
CA LEU A 21 4.89 -7.67 -6.55
C LEU A 21 5.11 -6.24 -7.04
N LEU A 22 4.78 -5.25 -6.22
CA LEU A 22 5.10 -3.84 -6.49
C LEU A 22 6.63 -3.65 -6.66
N GLY A 23 7.41 -4.25 -5.76
CA GLY A 23 8.86 -4.19 -5.81
C GLY A 23 9.48 -4.85 -7.05
N ASP A 24 8.87 -5.91 -7.58
CA ASP A 24 9.27 -6.53 -8.84
C ASP A 24 8.96 -5.63 -10.04
N LEU A 25 7.77 -5.03 -10.09
CA LEU A 25 7.40 -4.09 -11.16
C LEU A 25 8.35 -2.88 -11.19
N LEU A 26 8.66 -2.31 -10.02
CA LEU A 26 9.60 -1.19 -9.93
C LEU A 26 11.02 -1.61 -10.36
N ARG A 27 11.46 -2.84 -10.02
CA ARG A 27 12.76 -3.38 -10.47
C ARG A 27 12.83 -3.63 -11.98
N GLN A 28 11.71 -3.97 -12.60
CA GLN A 28 11.58 -4.11 -14.06
C GLN A 28 11.58 -2.75 -14.79
N GLY A 29 11.60 -1.63 -14.06
CA GLY A 29 11.63 -0.28 -14.63
C GLY A 29 10.24 0.29 -14.94
N HIS A 30 9.16 -0.30 -14.41
CA HIS A 30 7.84 0.28 -14.54
C HIS A 30 7.75 1.61 -13.80
N ALA A 31 7.31 2.66 -14.50
CA ALA A 31 7.05 3.96 -13.91
C ALA A 31 5.86 3.91 -12.94
N PHE A 32 5.85 4.82 -11.97
CA PHE A 32 4.76 4.98 -10.99
C PHE A 32 3.37 5.06 -11.64
N ASN A 33 3.23 5.79 -12.75
CA ASN A 33 1.97 6.01 -13.45
C ASN A 33 1.56 4.85 -14.38
N SER A 34 2.34 3.77 -14.46
CA SER A 34 1.97 2.61 -15.28
C SER A 34 0.72 1.93 -14.73
N SER A 35 -0.09 1.34 -15.60
CA SER A 35 -1.35 0.70 -15.22
C SER A 35 -1.14 -0.44 -14.22
N GLN A 36 -0.05 -1.21 -14.37
CA GLN A 36 0.30 -2.31 -13.46
C GLN A 36 0.64 -1.78 -12.05
N VAL A 37 1.48 -0.75 -11.97
CA VAL A 37 1.87 -0.15 -10.68
C VAL A 37 0.66 0.50 -10.02
N GLN A 38 -0.15 1.25 -10.77
CA GLN A 38 -1.35 1.89 -10.25
C GLN A 38 -2.40 0.89 -9.76
N ALA A 39 -2.53 -0.28 -10.41
CA ALA A 39 -3.42 -1.34 -9.94
C ALA A 39 -3.03 -1.82 -8.53
N ILE A 40 -1.74 -2.07 -8.29
CA ILE A 40 -1.25 -2.49 -6.96
C ILE A 40 -1.36 -1.35 -5.96
N VAL A 41 -1.02 -0.12 -6.36
CA VAL A 41 -1.17 1.08 -5.51
C VAL A 41 -2.61 1.26 -5.05
N ASN A 42 -3.59 1.03 -5.92
CA ASN A 42 -5.01 1.09 -5.56
C ASN A 42 -5.41 0.00 -4.56
N VAL A 43 -4.88 -1.22 -4.70
CA VAL A 43 -5.09 -2.28 -3.70
C VAL A 43 -4.48 -1.88 -2.35
N LEU A 44 -3.22 -1.44 -2.34
CA LEU A 44 -2.51 -0.99 -1.14
C LEU A 44 -3.21 0.16 -0.44
N LYS A 45 -3.82 1.08 -1.21
CA LYS A 45 -4.57 2.23 -0.69
C LYS A 45 -5.83 1.81 0.06
N GLU A 46 -6.43 0.67 -0.26
CA GLU A 46 -7.66 0.20 0.38
C GLU A 46 -7.41 -0.59 1.67
N LEU A 47 -6.18 -1.04 1.91
CA LEU A 47 -5.82 -1.88 3.07
C LEU A 47 -5.96 -1.20 4.43
N PRO A 48 -5.51 0.06 4.65
CA PRO A 48 -5.65 0.71 5.94
C PRO A 48 -7.12 0.97 6.28
N ALA A 49 -7.41 1.04 7.58
CA ALA A 49 -8.71 1.48 8.10
C ALA A 49 -9.17 2.79 7.43
N TYR A 50 -10.47 2.86 7.12
CA TYR A 50 -11.07 4.00 6.45
C TYR A 50 -10.90 5.31 7.26
N GLY A 51 -10.88 6.44 6.56
CA GLY A 51 -10.75 7.76 7.18
C GLY A 51 -9.31 8.27 7.23
N ALA A 52 -8.87 8.72 8.40
CA ALA A 52 -7.57 9.37 8.57
C ALA A 52 -6.40 8.41 8.27
N SER A 53 -6.46 7.15 8.74
CA SER A 53 -5.41 6.16 8.51
C SER A 53 -5.13 5.94 7.03
N ARG A 54 -6.18 5.73 6.23
CA ARG A 54 -6.07 5.59 4.77
C ARG A 54 -5.47 6.81 4.09
N ARG A 55 -5.94 8.01 4.44
CA ARG A 55 -5.44 9.27 3.85
C ARG A 55 -3.96 9.49 4.18
N ASN A 56 -3.58 9.25 5.44
CA ASN A 56 -2.22 9.40 5.91
C ASN A 56 -1.29 8.37 5.25
N PHE A 57 -1.70 7.11 5.17
CA PHE A 57 -0.96 6.05 4.48
C PHE A 57 -0.70 6.40 3.00
N ALA A 58 -1.74 6.79 2.27
CA ALA A 58 -1.62 7.15 0.87
C ALA A 58 -0.70 8.36 0.67
N LYS A 59 -0.79 9.37 1.55
CA LYS A 59 0.07 10.55 1.49
C LYS A 59 1.54 10.23 1.78
N LEU A 60 1.80 9.28 2.67
CA LEU A 60 3.16 8.92 3.09
C LEU A 60 3.85 7.99 2.09
N TYR A 61 3.13 7.01 1.54
CA TYR A 61 3.74 5.94 0.75
C TYR A 61 3.31 5.91 -0.72
N LEU A 62 2.12 6.40 -1.07
CA LEU A 62 1.51 6.17 -2.39
C LEU A 62 1.45 7.45 -3.25
N LYS A 63 2.38 8.39 -3.04
CA LYS A 63 2.40 9.68 -3.73
C LYS A 63 3.20 9.64 -5.03
N ASP A 64 4.36 9.01 -5.00
CA ASP A 64 5.35 8.99 -6.06
C ASP A 64 6.30 7.78 -5.91
N GLU A 65 7.21 7.61 -6.84
CA GLU A 65 8.14 6.46 -6.83
C GLU A 65 9.06 6.45 -5.59
N LEU A 66 9.50 7.62 -5.12
CA LEU A 66 10.35 7.71 -3.93
C LEU A 66 9.56 7.33 -2.68
N SER A 67 8.29 7.72 -2.59
CA SER A 67 7.43 7.30 -1.48
C SER A 67 7.12 5.81 -1.51
N LEU A 68 6.94 5.20 -2.69
CA LEU A 68 6.73 3.75 -2.79
C LEU A 68 7.92 2.96 -2.27
N ARG A 69 9.15 3.44 -2.54
CA ARG A 69 10.38 2.79 -2.03
C ARG A 69 10.49 2.84 -0.50
N LYS A 70 9.75 3.72 0.17
CA LYS A 70 9.70 3.81 1.64
C LYS A 70 8.74 2.80 2.27
N LEU A 71 7.98 2.03 1.48
CA LEU A 71 7.09 1.01 2.00
C LEU A 71 7.86 -0.01 2.84
N PRO A 72 7.53 -0.15 4.14
CA PRO A 72 8.19 -1.12 4.99
C PRO A 72 7.98 -2.55 4.47
N THR A 73 8.90 -3.46 4.80
CA THR A 73 8.74 -4.88 4.43
C THR A 73 7.64 -5.55 5.26
N ASP A 74 7.50 -5.15 6.51
CA ASP A 74 6.46 -5.64 7.42
C ASP A 74 5.44 -4.54 7.75
N PRO A 75 4.12 -4.81 7.65
CA PRO A 75 3.08 -3.82 7.93
C PRO A 75 3.05 -3.35 9.40
N SER A 76 3.64 -4.10 10.34
CA SER A 76 3.77 -3.67 11.75
C SER A 76 4.67 -2.45 11.94
N HIS A 77 5.55 -2.16 10.98
CA HIS A 77 6.38 -0.96 10.98
C HIS A 77 5.68 0.27 10.41
N ILE A 78 4.42 0.15 9.98
CA ILE A 78 3.63 1.29 9.52
C ILE A 78 3.27 2.16 10.76
N PRO A 79 3.52 3.48 10.72
CA PRO A 79 3.27 4.35 11.85
C PRO A 79 1.81 4.32 12.32
N LYS A 80 1.60 4.54 13.63
CA LYS A 80 0.26 4.71 14.21
C LYS A 80 -0.50 5.82 13.47
N GLY A 81 -1.79 5.60 13.25
CA GLY A 81 -2.64 6.55 12.49
C GLY A 81 -2.39 6.54 10.98
N HIS A 82 -1.61 5.59 10.47
CA HIS A 82 -1.49 5.23 9.04
C HIS A 82 -1.92 3.78 8.78
N TRP A 83 -2.28 3.03 9.83
CA TRP A 83 -2.73 1.64 9.77
C TRP A 83 -3.84 1.38 10.78
N HIS A 84 -4.27 0.11 10.87
CA HIS A 84 -5.22 -0.42 11.86
C HIS A 84 -4.65 -0.40 13.28
#